data_AF-A0A538JUW9-F1
#
_entry.id   AF-A0A538JUW9-F1
#
_cell.length_a   1.000
_cell.length_b   1.000
_cell.length_c   1.000
_cell.angle_alpha   90.00
_cell.angle_beta   90.00
_cell.angle_gamma   90.00
#
_symmetry.space_group_name_H-M   'P 1'
#
loop_
_entity.id
_entity.type
_entity.pdbx_description
1 polymer ?
#
loop_
_entity_poly.entity_id
_entity_poly.type
_entity_poly.pdbx_seq_one_letter_code
_entity_poly.pdbx_strand_id
1 'polypeptide(L)'
;MDPESKHWILTAGKIVAGFVYGVVLSFLVILTMAFSLRLLGANPATDFTEWIYRSAGRIMEPFRGIFPATQVSDRSVFDASLLFGMIAYSIAALAVHALVDWFARRIASLERAETQDRYLAAIEGSQREQRADDRASAPSAPRSFAPSVDARER
;
A
#
# COMPACT_ATOMS: atom_id res chain seq x y z
N MET A 1 -19.59 -19.02 1.17
CA MET A 1 -18.84 -18.04 0.37
C MET A 1 -17.51 -18.68 0.05
N ASP A 2 -17.31 -19.00 -1.23
CA ASP A 2 -16.22 -19.84 -1.69
C ASP A 2 -14.90 -19.04 -1.67
N PRO A 3 -13.75 -19.65 -1.36
CA PRO A 3 -12.47 -18.94 -1.22
C PRO A 3 -12.08 -18.13 -2.47
N GLU A 4 -12.47 -18.58 -3.67
CA GLU A 4 -12.27 -17.83 -4.92
C GLU A 4 -13.05 -16.50 -4.97
N SER A 5 -14.28 -16.48 -4.46
CA SER A 5 -15.13 -15.28 -4.45
C SER A 5 -14.53 -14.16 -3.57
N LYS A 6 -13.81 -14.54 -2.51
CA LYS A 6 -13.24 -13.61 -1.54
C LYS A 6 -12.07 -12.83 -2.15
N HIS A 7 -11.20 -13.50 -2.91
CA HIS A 7 -10.05 -12.86 -3.56
C HIS A 7 -10.46 -11.88 -4.66
N TRP A 8 -11.52 -12.20 -5.41
CA TRP A 8 -12.08 -11.33 -6.45
C TRP A 8 -12.61 -10.01 -5.87
N ILE A 9 -13.42 -10.06 -4.80
CA ILE A 9 -14.01 -8.87 -4.16
C ILE A 9 -12.92 -7.95 -3.61
N LEU A 10 -11.90 -8.54 -2.98
CA LEU A 10 -10.79 -7.80 -2.38
C LEU A 10 -9.92 -7.12 -3.45
N THR A 11 -9.68 -7.81 -4.57
CA THR A 11 -8.93 -7.25 -5.70
C THR A 11 -9.70 -6.11 -6.36
N ALA A 12 -11.01 -6.29 -6.57
CA ALA A 12 -11.87 -5.26 -7.12
C ALA A 12 -11.86 -3.99 -6.24
N GLY A 13 -11.95 -4.14 -4.92
CA GLY A 13 -11.86 -3.01 -3.98
C GLY A 13 -10.55 -2.22 -4.10
N LYS A 14 -9.41 -2.91 -4.25
CA LYS A 14 -8.11 -2.27 -4.45
C LYS A 14 -8.03 -1.50 -5.77
N ILE A 15 -8.55 -2.07 -6.86
CA ILE A 15 -8.58 -1.42 -8.17
C ILE A 15 -9.43 -0.15 -8.12
N VAL A 16 -10.63 -0.23 -7.55
CA VAL A 16 -11.54 0.92 -7.42
C VAL A 16 -10.89 2.02 -6.57
N ALA A 17 -10.33 1.67 -5.41
CA ALA A 17 -9.69 2.65 -4.55
C ALA A 17 -8.45 3.29 -5.20
N GLY A 18 -7.66 2.51 -5.95
CA GLY A 18 -6.54 3.03 -6.75
C GLY A 18 -6.99 3.96 -7.89
N PHE A 19 -8.11 3.65 -8.56
CA PHE A 19 -8.70 4.53 -9.56
C PHE A 19 -9.15 5.87 -8.95
N VAL A 20 -9.86 5.82 -7.82
CA VAL A 20 -10.28 7.02 -7.09
C VAL A 20 -9.07 7.86 -6.67
N TYR A 21 -8.02 7.22 -6.16
CA TYR A 21 -6.76 7.90 -5.81
C TYR A 21 -6.16 8.64 -7.02
N GLY A 22 -6.10 7.97 -8.18
CA GLY A 22 -5.61 8.58 -9.42
C GLY A 22 -6.43 9.79 -9.85
N VAL A 23 -7.76 9.73 -9.72
CA VAL A 23 -8.66 10.87 -10.02
C VAL A 23 -8.39 12.04 -9.07
N VAL A 24 -8.33 11.80 -7.76
CA VAL A 24 -8.04 12.86 -6.78
C VAL A 24 -6.66 13.48 -7.01
N LEU A 25 -5.66 12.67 -7.35
CA LEU A 25 -4.32 13.16 -7.67
C LEU A 25 -4.33 14.03 -8.94
N SER A 26 -5.12 13.65 -9.96
CA SER A 26 -5.28 14.46 -11.18
C SER A 26 -5.88 15.84 -10.87
N PHE A 27 -6.81 15.92 -9.92
CA PHE A 27 -7.37 17.20 -9.47
C PHE A 27 -6.30 18.07 -8.83
N LEU A 28 -5.45 17.49 -7.98
CA LEU A 28 -4.35 18.22 -7.34
C LEU A 28 -3.36 18.80 -8.37
N VAL A 29 -3.04 18.03 -9.42
CA VAL A 29 -2.17 18.52 -10.51
C VAL A 29 -2.80 19.70 -11.24
N ILE A 30 -4.09 19.61 -11.60
CA ILE A 30 -4.79 20.69 -12.30
C ILE A 30 -4.87 21.95 -11.42
N LEU A 31 -5.20 21.81 -10.13
CA LEU A 31 -5.25 22.93 -9.20
C LEU A 31 -3.87 23.57 -9.01
N THR A 32 -2.81 22.76 -8.95
CA THR A 32 -1.42 23.23 -8.87
C THR A 32 -1.00 24.02 -10.08
N MET A 33 -1.34 23.54 -11.27
CA MET A 33 -1.11 24.27 -12.50
C MET A 33 -1.91 25.58 -12.51
N ALA A 34 -3.21 25.55 -12.21
CA ALA A 34 -4.06 26.72 -12.22
C ALA A 34 -3.60 27.80 -11.22
N PHE A 35 -3.25 27.40 -10.00
CA PHE A 35 -2.73 28.30 -8.97
C PHE A 35 -1.41 28.94 -9.40
N SER A 36 -0.48 28.13 -9.92
CA SER A 36 0.83 28.63 -10.39
C SER A 36 0.67 29.60 -11.56
N LEU A 37 -0.19 29.26 -12.54
CA LEU A 37 -0.46 30.13 -13.69
C LEU A 37 -1.11 31.46 -13.27
N ARG A 38 -2.05 31.46 -12.31
CA ARG A 38 -2.65 32.70 -11.78
C ARG A 38 -1.63 33.54 -11.01
N LEU A 39 -0.78 32.89 -10.21
CA LEU A 39 0.25 33.58 -9.44
C LEU A 39 1.33 34.19 -10.35
N LEU A 40 1.66 33.53 -11.45
CA LEU A 40 2.58 34.06 -12.46
C LEU A 40 1.93 35.09 -13.40
N GLY A 41 0.60 35.26 -13.32
CA GLY A 41 -0.15 36.18 -14.17
C GLY A 41 -0.25 35.75 -15.63
N ALA A 42 -0.41 34.44 -15.86
CA ALA A 42 -0.58 33.87 -17.18
C ALA A 42 -1.85 34.40 -17.88
N ASN A 43 -1.74 34.62 -19.19
CA ASN A 43 -2.85 35.12 -20.01
C ASN A 43 -3.99 34.08 -20.09
N PRO A 44 -5.21 34.39 -19.60
CA PRO A 44 -6.35 33.46 -19.65
C PRO A 44 -6.89 33.21 -21.06
N ALA A 45 -6.51 34.02 -22.05
CA ALA A 45 -6.99 33.90 -23.43
C ALA A 45 -6.23 32.87 -24.26
N THR A 46 -5.24 32.16 -23.70
CA THR A 46 -4.56 31.07 -24.41
C THR A 46 -5.26 29.74 -24.16
N ASP A 47 -5.41 28.93 -25.21
CA ASP A 47 -6.16 27.66 -25.16
C ASP A 47 -5.76 26.74 -24.00
N PHE A 48 -4.45 26.65 -23.72
CA PHE A 48 -3.93 25.84 -22.61
C PHE A 48 -4.36 26.38 -21.24
N THR A 49 -4.18 27.69 -21.02
CA THR A 49 -4.52 28.33 -19.75
C THR A 49 -6.03 28.33 -19.52
N GLU A 50 -6.81 28.58 -20.57
CA GLU A 50 -8.27 28.50 -20.54
C GLU A 50 -8.74 27.10 -20.15
N TRP A 51 -8.17 26.05 -20.76
CA TRP A 51 -8.48 24.68 -20.42
C TRP A 51 -8.16 24.35 -18.96
N ILE A 52 -7.00 24.78 -18.45
CA ILE A 52 -6.62 24.60 -17.05
C ILE A 52 -7.60 25.33 -16.12
N TYR A 53 -7.89 26.61 -16.36
CA TYR A 53 -8.79 27.39 -15.51
C TYR A 53 -10.23 26.88 -15.52
N ARG A 54 -10.73 26.42 -16.67
CA ARG A 54 -12.03 25.77 -16.76
C ARG A 54 -12.07 24.44 -16.00
N SER A 55 -11.02 23.64 -16.11
CA SER A 55 -10.93 22.36 -15.39
C SER A 55 -10.84 22.57 -13.89
N ALA A 56 -10.01 23.52 -13.44
CA ALA A 56 -9.93 23.95 -12.05
C ALA A 56 -11.28 24.48 -11.55
N GLY A 57 -12.00 25.27 -12.37
CA GLY A 57 -13.33 25.79 -12.02
C GLY A 57 -14.34 24.70 -11.70
N ARG A 58 -14.34 23.57 -12.43
CA ARG A 58 -15.20 22.41 -12.14
C ARG A 58 -14.77 21.69 -10.86
N ILE A 59 -13.47 21.49 -10.66
CA ILE A 59 -12.92 20.85 -9.46
C ILE A 59 -13.21 21.70 -8.21
N MET A 60 -13.26 23.02 -8.37
CA MET A 60 -13.50 23.98 -7.30
C MET A 60 -14.98 24.24 -7.00
N GLU A 61 -15.92 23.66 -7.76
CA GLU A 61 -17.36 23.84 -7.57
C GLU A 61 -17.84 23.65 -6.12
N PRO A 62 -17.45 22.59 -5.37
CA PRO A 62 -17.88 22.40 -3.98
C PRO A 62 -17.27 23.41 -2.99
N PHE A 63 -16.17 24.07 -3.35
CA PHE A 63 -15.46 25.03 -2.49
C PHE A 63 -15.56 26.46 -3.03
N ARG A 64 -16.47 26.70 -3.97
CA ARG A 64 -16.58 27.97 -4.67
C ARG A 64 -17.04 29.07 -3.72
N GLY A 65 -16.27 30.14 -3.63
CA GLY A 65 -16.66 31.32 -2.85
C GLY A 65 -16.36 31.21 -1.35
N ILE A 66 -15.59 30.22 -0.89
CA ILE A 66 -15.14 30.15 0.51
C ILE A 66 -14.18 31.30 0.83
N PHE A 67 -13.27 31.63 -0.09
CA PHE A 67 -12.34 32.75 0.07
C PHE A 67 -12.35 33.67 -1.16
N PRO A 68 -12.33 35.00 -0.98
CA PRO A 68 -12.15 35.92 -2.08
C PRO A 68 -10.74 35.79 -2.67
N ALA A 69 -10.62 36.00 -3.99
CA ALA A 69 -9.31 36.07 -4.64
C ALA A 69 -8.67 37.44 -4.38
N THR A 70 -7.39 37.45 -3.99
CA THR A 70 -6.64 38.67 -3.70
C THR A 70 -5.73 39.00 -4.88
N GLN A 71 -5.87 40.19 -5.44
CA GLN A 71 -4.94 40.68 -6.46
C GLN A 71 -3.59 40.99 -5.80
N VAL A 72 -2.51 40.42 -6.32
CA VAL A 72 -1.13 40.66 -5.83
C VAL A 72 -0.47 41.75 -6.67
N SER A 73 -0.79 41.82 -7.96
CA SER A 73 -0.32 42.84 -8.91
C SER A 73 -1.32 42.94 -10.08
N ASP A 74 -1.08 43.85 -11.04
CA ASP A 74 -1.98 44.11 -12.18
C ASP A 74 -2.31 42.88 -13.03
N ARG A 75 -1.45 41.86 -13.01
CA ARG A 75 -1.66 40.58 -13.72
C ARG A 75 -1.63 39.34 -12.83
N SER A 76 -1.08 39.44 -11.62
CA SER A 76 -0.89 38.29 -10.72
C SER A 76 -2.00 38.24 -9.69
N VAL A 77 -2.64 37.09 -9.57
CA VAL A 77 -3.75 36.86 -8.65
C VAL A 77 -3.42 35.71 -7.71
N PHE A 78 -3.43 35.99 -6.41
CA PHE A 78 -3.36 34.96 -5.38
C PHE A 78 -4.77 34.52 -5.02
N ASP A 79 -5.10 33.29 -5.38
CA ASP A 79 -6.41 32.70 -5.11
C ASP A 79 -6.32 31.75 -3.91
N ALA A 80 -6.76 32.25 -2.75
CA ALA A 80 -6.81 31.47 -1.52
C ALA A 80 -7.79 30.28 -1.60
N SER A 81 -8.83 30.35 -2.45
CA SER A 81 -9.76 29.23 -2.66
C SER A 81 -9.08 28.08 -3.39
N LEU A 82 -8.22 28.36 -4.37
CA LEU A 82 -7.42 27.32 -5.03
C LEU A 82 -6.44 26.65 -4.05
N LEU A 83 -5.77 27.45 -3.22
CA LEU A 83 -4.86 26.92 -2.20
C LEU A 83 -5.61 26.02 -1.20
N PHE A 84 -6.78 26.46 -0.74
CA PHE A 84 -7.63 25.64 0.12
C PHE A 84 -8.07 24.34 -0.56
N GLY A 85 -8.47 24.41 -1.84
CA GLY A 85 -8.81 23.24 -2.64
C GLY A 85 -7.65 22.23 -2.70
N MET A 86 -6.43 22.69 -2.93
CA MET A 86 -5.24 21.82 -2.92
C MET A 86 -5.07 21.10 -1.59
N ILE A 87 -5.22 21.81 -0.46
CA ILE A 87 -5.11 21.21 0.87
C ILE A 87 -6.20 20.17 1.08
N ALA A 88 -7.46 20.51 0.77
CA ALA A 88 -8.60 19.61 0.89
C ALA A 88 -8.42 18.33 0.06
N TYR A 89 -8.04 18.46 -1.21
CA TYR A 89 -7.80 17.31 -2.09
C TYR A 89 -6.54 16.52 -1.70
N SER A 90 -5.52 17.15 -1.11
CA SER A 90 -4.35 16.44 -0.56
C SER A 90 -4.75 15.56 0.62
N ILE A 91 -5.59 16.08 1.53
CA ILE A 91 -6.14 15.28 2.64
C ILE A 91 -7.00 14.14 2.09
N ALA A 92 -7.85 14.40 1.09
CA ALA A 92 -8.64 13.36 0.44
C ALA A 92 -7.75 12.28 -0.20
N ALA A 93 -6.66 12.67 -0.88
CA ALA A 93 -5.71 11.73 -1.47
C ALA A 93 -5.05 10.85 -0.39
N LEU A 94 -4.62 11.44 0.73
CA LEU A 94 -4.07 10.70 1.86
C LEU A 94 -5.09 9.75 2.49
N ALA A 95 -6.35 10.17 2.63
CA ALA A 95 -7.41 9.33 3.15
C ALA A 95 -7.68 8.11 2.26
N VAL A 96 -7.74 8.32 0.94
CA VAL A 96 -7.90 7.23 -0.04
C VAL A 96 -6.68 6.31 -0.03
N HIS A 97 -5.46 6.88 0.02
CA HIS A 97 -4.23 6.08 0.12
C HIS A 97 -4.21 5.22 1.38
N ALA A 98 -4.55 5.79 2.55
CA ALA A 98 -4.66 5.06 3.80
C ALA A 98 -5.71 3.95 3.73
N LEU A 99 -6.83 4.18 3.02
CA LEU A 99 -7.86 3.19 2.79
C LEU A 99 -7.36 2.04 1.91
N VAL A 100 -6.66 2.35 0.81
CA VAL A 100 -6.01 1.35 -0.06
C VAL A 100 -5.04 0.48 0.75
N ASP A 101 -4.18 1.11 1.55
CA ASP A 101 -3.20 0.43 2.38
C ASP A 101 -3.86 -0.39 3.49
N TRP A 102 -4.96 0.09 4.05
CA TRP A 102 -5.75 -0.66 5.03
C TRP A 102 -6.35 -1.92 4.39
N PHE A 103 -6.95 -1.81 3.20
CA PHE A 103 -7.44 -2.97 2.46
C PHE A 103 -6.31 -3.95 2.14
N ALA A 104 -5.18 -3.46 1.65
CA ALA A 104 -4.01 -4.29 1.34
C ALA A 104 -3.49 -5.04 2.58
N ARG A 105 -3.36 -4.34 3.72
CA ARG A 105 -2.96 -4.96 5.00
C ARG A 105 -3.97 -6.00 5.47
N ARG A 106 -5.27 -5.74 5.30
CA ARG A 106 -6.32 -6.68 5.72
C ARG A 106 -6.27 -7.98 4.91
N ILE A 107 -5.99 -7.89 3.61
CA ILE A 107 -5.84 -9.06 2.71
C ILE A 107 -4.59 -9.87 3.07
N ALA A 108 -3.46 -9.20 3.27
CA ALA A 108 -2.18 -9.85 3.56
C ALA A 108 -2.15 -10.62 4.90
N SER A 109 -3.10 -10.35 5.80
CA SER A 109 -3.20 -11.08 7.08
C SER A 109 -3.64 -12.53 6.94
N LEU A 110 -4.21 -12.94 5.80
CA LEU A 110 -4.67 -14.32 5.57
C LEU A 110 -3.61 -15.20 4.90
N GLU A 111 -2.86 -14.68 3.93
CA GLU A 111 -1.84 -15.45 3.18
C GLU A 111 -0.52 -15.67 3.95
N ARG A 112 -0.20 -14.77 4.88
CA ARG A 112 1.05 -14.86 5.67
C ARG A 112 1.05 -16.06 6.61
N ALA A 113 -0.12 -16.48 7.10
CA ALA A 113 -0.24 -17.65 7.96
C ALA A 113 0.12 -18.95 7.20
N GLU A 114 -0.43 -19.16 6.00
CA GLU A 114 -0.14 -20.35 5.20
C GLU A 114 1.31 -20.42 4.71
N THR A 115 1.88 -19.28 4.30
CA THR A 115 3.26 -19.25 3.80
C THR A 115 4.27 -19.54 4.91
N GLN A 116 4.00 -19.04 6.12
CA GLN A 116 4.85 -19.26 7.29
C GLN A 116 4.81 -20.72 7.74
N ASP A 117 3.64 -21.36 7.74
CA ASP A 117 3.50 -22.77 8.08
C ASP A 117 4.23 -23.69 7.08
N ARG A 118 4.15 -23.38 5.77
CA ARG A 118 4.90 -24.13 4.75
C ARG A 118 6.42 -23.99 4.90
N TYR A 119 6.89 -22.81 5.29
CA TYR A 119 8.31 -22.56 5.54
C TYR A 119 8.82 -23.34 6.76
N LEU A 120 8.05 -23.36 7.85
CA LEU A 120 8.38 -24.15 9.04
C LEU A 120 8.39 -25.66 8.75
N ALA A 121 7.41 -26.17 7.99
CA ALA A 121 7.37 -27.58 7.59
C ALA A 121 8.59 -27.98 6.72
N ALA A 122 9.06 -27.10 5.85
CA ALA A 122 10.26 -27.33 5.04
C ALA A 122 11.55 -27.38 5.90
N ILE A 123 11.62 -26.55 6.95
CA ILE A 123 12.75 -26.58 7.89
C ILE A 123 12.72 -27.84 8.76
N GLU A 124 11.54 -28.26 9.23
CA GLU A 124 11.42 -29.51 9.99
C GLU A 124 11.81 -30.74 9.17
N GLY A 125 11.47 -30.77 7.88
CA GLY A 125 11.90 -31.82 6.95
C GLY A 125 13.42 -31.91 6.84
N SER A 126 14.08 -30.78 6.57
CA SER A 126 15.54 -30.75 6.43
C SER A 126 16.28 -31.09 7.74
N GLN A 127 15.73 -30.72 8.91
CA GLN A 127 16.29 -31.14 10.19
C GLN A 127 16.14 -32.64 10.45
N ARG A 128 15.02 -33.26 10.05
CA ARG A 128 14.83 -34.72 10.21
C ARG A 128 15.81 -35.50 9.35
N GLU A 129 16.06 -35.01 8.15
CA GLU A 129 16.99 -35.59 7.20
C GLU A 129 18.43 -35.47 7.71
N GLN A 130 18.83 -34.28 8.18
CA GLN A 130 20.13 -34.09 8.84
C GLN A 130 20.30 -34.94 10.10
N ARG A 131 19.27 -35.05 10.96
CA ARG A 131 19.33 -35.93 12.14
C ARG A 131 19.44 -37.41 11.76
N ALA A 132 18.85 -37.83 10.64
CA ALA A 132 18.95 -39.20 10.16
C ALA A 132 20.37 -39.48 9.65
N ASP A 133 20.94 -38.55 8.88
CA ASP A 133 22.32 -38.63 8.40
C ASP A 133 23.35 -38.58 9.52
N ASP A 134 23.16 -37.72 10.52
CA ASP A 134 24.03 -37.64 11.71
C ASP A 134 23.98 -38.94 12.52
N ARG A 135 22.80 -39.55 12.63
CA ARG A 135 22.62 -40.83 13.35
C ARG A 135 23.18 -42.02 12.57
N ALA A 136 23.17 -41.95 11.24
CA ALA A 136 23.81 -42.92 10.37
C ALA A 136 25.34 -42.76 10.32
N SER A 137 25.83 -41.52 10.49
CA SER A 137 27.25 -41.16 10.51
C SER A 137 27.88 -41.28 11.90
N ALA A 138 27.06 -41.35 12.96
CA ALA A 138 27.51 -41.56 14.33
C ALA A 138 28.24 -42.92 14.43
N PRO A 139 29.51 -42.95 14.88
CA PRO A 139 30.25 -44.19 15.06
C PRO A 139 29.45 -45.13 15.94
N SER A 140 29.15 -46.33 15.45
CA SER A 140 28.46 -47.38 16.21
C SER A 140 29.11 -47.51 17.57
N ALA A 141 28.41 -47.05 18.62
CA ALA A 141 28.91 -47.07 19.98
C ALA A 141 29.39 -48.49 20.32
N PRO A 142 30.62 -48.67 20.87
CA PRO A 142 31.11 -50.00 21.19
C PRO A 142 30.09 -50.68 22.10
N ARG A 143 29.59 -51.85 21.69
CA ARG A 143 28.71 -52.67 22.53
C ARG A 143 29.45 -52.90 23.84
N SER A 144 29.00 -52.22 24.89
CA SER A 144 29.39 -52.51 26.27
C SER A 144 29.05 -53.97 26.52
N PHE A 145 30.07 -54.81 26.50
CA PHE A 145 29.98 -56.21 26.87
C PHE A 145 29.76 -56.21 28.38
N ALA A 146 28.52 -56.32 28.82
CA ALA A 146 28.21 -56.55 30.22
C ALA A 146 28.74 -57.95 30.59
N PRO A 147 29.58 -58.11 31.63
CA PRO A 147 29.99 -59.44 32.07
C PRO A 147 28.78 -60.11 32.72
N SER A 148 28.33 -61.22 32.14
CA SER A 148 27.34 -62.09 32.75
C SER A 148 27.93 -62.67 34.04
N VAL A 149 27.47 -62.15 35.18
CA VAL A 149 27.73 -62.77 36.49
C VAL A 149 26.97 -64.09 36.52
N ASP A 150 27.69 -65.17 36.30
CA ASP A 150 27.21 -66.54 36.40
C ASP A 150 27.03 -66.89 37.88
N ALA A 151 25.78 -66.85 38.32
CA ALA A 151 25.36 -67.25 39.66
C ALA A 151 24.56 -68.53 39.54
N ARG A 152 25.24 -69.69 39.46
CA ARG A 152 24.73 -70.98 39.95
C ARG A 152 25.77 -72.10 39.85
N GLU A 153 25.74 -72.95 40.87
CA GLU A 153 26.29 -74.32 40.95
C GLU A 153 27.78 -74.48 41.31
N ARG A 154 28.10 -74.52 42.61
CA ARG A 154 28.15 -75.75 43.42
C ARG A 154 28.36 -75.43 44.90
#